data_AF-A0AAN7ZAP1-F1
#
_entry.id   AF-A0AAN7ZAP1-F1
#
_cell.length_a   1.000
_cell.length_b   1.000
_cell.length_c   1.000
_cell.angle_alpha   90.00
_cell.angle_beta   90.00
_cell.angle_gamma   90.00
#
_symmetry.space_group_name_H-M   'P 1'
#
loop_
_entity.id
_entity.type
_entity.pdbx_description
1 polymer ?
#
loop_
_entity_poly.entity_id
_entity_poly.type
_entity_poly.pdbx_seq_one_letter_code
_entity_poly.pdbx_strand_id
1 'polypeptide(L)' 'MLLKSRRHDVEKVFLDPLFLELFEDERRIDYMLHGVVDLELKSGGEITRQWAARGVLREDEKGLKYTFYQVYFNN' A
#
# COMPACT_ATOMS: atom_id res chain seq x y z
N MET A 1 -4.80 19.45 -11.88
CA MET A 1 -3.33 19.49 -11.96
C MET A 1 -2.87 18.26 -12.73
N LEU A 2 -2.04 18.40 -13.77
CA LEU A 2 -1.60 17.25 -14.59
C LEU A 2 -0.29 16.66 -14.04
N LEU A 3 -0.32 15.37 -13.71
CA LEU A 3 0.82 14.62 -13.21
C LEU A 3 1.73 14.19 -14.38
N LYS A 4 3.04 14.32 -14.20
CA LYS A 4 4.08 13.80 -15.11
C LYS A 4 4.55 12.42 -14.67
N SER A 5 4.94 12.29 -13.41
CA SER A 5 5.44 11.04 -12.83
C SER A 5 5.03 10.90 -11.37
N ARG A 6 5.06 9.67 -10.84
CA ARG A 6 4.89 9.37 -9.42
C ARG A 6 5.89 8.31 -9.00
N ARG A 7 6.48 8.48 -7.81
CA ARG A 7 7.28 7.45 -7.14
C ARG A 7 6.73 7.24 -5.74
N HIS A 8 6.46 5.97 -5.39
CA HIS A 8 6.05 5.62 -4.04
C HIS A 8 7.24 5.02 -3.32
N ASP A 9 7.51 5.53 -2.13
CA ASP A 9 8.52 5.03 -1.22
C ASP A 9 7.80 4.53 0.04
N VAL A 10 8.06 3.27 0.40
CA VAL A 10 7.49 2.64 1.60
C VAL A 10 8.40 2.94 2.78
N GLU A 11 7.85 3.55 3.82
CA GLU A 11 8.59 3.85 5.05
C GLU A 11 8.33 2.81 6.14
N LYS A 12 7.09 2.33 6.24
CA LYS A 12 6.67 1.42 7.30
C LYS A 12 5.74 0.34 6.77
N VAL A 13 5.87 -0.84 7.36
CA VAL A 13 5.01 -2.00 7.15
C VAL A 13 4.49 -2.41 8.52
N PHE A 14 3.17 -2.55 8.64
CA PHE A 14 2.52 -3.01 9.85
C PHE A 14 1.75 -4.27 9.51
N LEU A 15 1.97 -5.35 10.25
CA LEU A 15 0.99 -6.41 10.30
C LEU A 15 -0.21 -5.85 11.07
N ASP A 16 -1.42 -6.06 10.57
CA ASP A 16 -2.61 -5.62 11.29
C ASP A 16 -3.08 -6.76 12.22
N PRO A 17 -2.83 -6.67 13.54
CA PRO A 17 -3.20 -7.73 14.47
C PRO A 17 -4.72 -7.91 14.59
N LEU A 18 -5.52 -6.87 14.27
CA LEU A 18 -6.99 -6.99 14.29
C LEU A 18 -7.52 -7.83 13.12
N PHE A 19 -6.78 -7.95 12.01
CA PHE A 19 -7.19 -8.82 10.90
C PHE A 19 -6.72 -10.27 11.05
N LEU A 20 -5.71 -10.55 11.88
CA LEU A 20 -5.28 -11.93 12.18
C LEU A 20 -6.36 -12.73 12.94
N GLU A 21 -7.20 -12.06 13.73
CA GLU A 21 -8.26 -12.73 14.52
C GLU A 21 -9.62 -12.85 13.79
N LEU A 22 -9.81 -12.12 12.68
CA LEU A 22 -11.11 -12.05 11.98
C LEU A 22 -11.24 -13.03 10.80
N PHE A 23 -10.17 -13.73 10.43
CA PHE A 23 -10.20 -14.67 9.31
C PHE A 23 -9.85 -16.08 9.79
N GLU A 24 -10.76 -17.03 9.56
CA GLU A 24 -10.53 -18.47 9.74
C GLU A 24 -9.49 -19.06 8.75
N ASP A 25 -9.01 -18.23 7.81
CA ASP A 25 -8.11 -18.62 6.73
C ASP A 25 -6.65 -18.33 7.12
N GLU A 26 -5.99 -19.32 7.73
CA GLU A 26 -4.57 -19.26 8.14
C GLU A 26 -3.59 -18.93 7.00
N ARG A 27 -4.05 -18.95 5.74
CA ARG A 27 -3.23 -18.64 4.55
C ARG A 27 -3.35 -17.20 4.09
N ARG A 28 -4.04 -16.35 4.86
CA ARG A 28 -4.27 -14.94 4.53
C ARG A 28 -3.48 -14.04 5.48
N ILE A 29 -2.73 -13.09 4.92
CA ILE A 29 -1.99 -12.08 5.66
C ILE A 29 -2.46 -10.70 5.22
N ASP A 30 -3.16 -10.00 6.12
CA ASP A 30 -3.49 -8.58 5.97
C ASP A 30 -2.38 -7.73 6.59
N TYR A 31 -1.96 -6.69 5.85
CA TYR A 31 -0.93 -5.77 6.31
C TYR A 31 -1.21 -4.36 5.80
N MET A 32 -0.69 -3.39 6.53
CA MET A 32 -0.77 -1.97 6.22
C MET A 32 0.61 -1.45 5.83
N LEU A 33 0.63 -0.55 4.85
CA LEU A 33 1.80 0.19 4.43
C LEU A 33 1.60 1.66 4.72
N HIS A 34 2.69 2.36 5.02
CA HIS A 34 2.72 3.80 5.09
C HIS A 34 4.01 4.31 4.47
N GLY A 35 3.95 5.45 3.80
CA GLY A 35 5.14 6.11 3.29
C GLY A 35 4.83 7.38 2.53
N VAL A 36 5.74 7.76 1.65
CA VAL A 36 5.64 9.00 0.86
C VAL A 36 5.50 8.73 -0.62
N VAL A 37 4.78 9.62 -1.30
CA VAL A 37 4.68 9.67 -2.75
C VAL A 37 5.24 11.00 -3.22
N ASP A 38 6.25 10.92 -4.08
CA ASP A 38 6.78 12.07 -4.79
C ASP A 38 6.04 12.20 -6.12
N LEU A 39 5.44 13.38 -6.35
CA LEU A 39 4.65 13.70 -7.53
C LEU A 39 5.36 14.80 -8.32
N GLU A 40 5.73 14.49 -9.56
CA GLU A 40 6.26 15.49 -10.48
C GLU A 40 5.11 16.03 -11.34
N LEU A 41 5.01 17.35 -11.45
CA LEU A 41 3.95 18.02 -12.21
C LEU A 41 4.44 18.38 -13.60
N LYS A 42 3.53 18.32 -14.57
CA LYS A 42 3.85 18.79 -15.93
C LYS A 42 4.19 20.29 -15.99
N SER A 43 3.80 21.05 -14.97
CA SER A 43 4.16 22.47 -14.81
C SER A 43 5.55 22.70 -14.21
N GLY A 44 6.30 21.64 -13.89
CA GLY A 44 7.65 21.72 -13.34
C GLY A 44 7.74 21.82 -11.80
N GLY A 45 6.62 21.69 -11.10
CA GLY A 45 6.62 21.60 -9.62
C GLY A 45 6.75 20.16 -9.13
N GLU A 46 7.23 19.98 -7.90
CA GLU A 46 7.26 18.70 -7.19
C GLU A 46 6.41 18.79 -5.91
N ILE A 47 5.70 17.71 -5.58
CA ILE A 47 4.91 17.59 -4.36
C ILE A 47 5.20 16.24 -3.72
N THR A 48 5.63 16.25 -2.46
CA THR A 48 5.70 15.03 -1.63
C THR A 48 4.49 14.95 -0.73
N ARG A 49 3.83 13.78 -0.69
CA ARG A 49 2.67 13.53 0.19
C ARG A 49 2.82 12.24 0.95
N GLN A 50 2.21 12.17 2.13
CA GLN A 50 2.05 10.91 2.85
C GLN A 50 0.94 10.07 2.19
N TRP A 51 1.15 8.76 2.15
CA TRP A 51 0.16 7.77 1.73
C TRP A 51 0.13 6.60 2.71
N ALA A 52 -1.03 5.94 2.79
CA ALA A 52 -1.17 4.67 3.46
C ALA A 52 -1.78 3.66 2.47
N ALA A 53 -1.55 2.37 2.66
CA ALA A 53 -2.27 1.35 1.92
C ALA A 53 -2.59 0.15 2.78
N ARG A 54 -3.63 -0.58 2.37
CA ARG A 54 -3.91 -1.92 2.83
C ARG A 54 -3.53 -2.91 1.74
N GLY A 55 -2.80 -3.94 2.11
CA GLY A 55 -2.51 -5.08 1.25
C GLY A 55 -3.01 -6.38 1.86
N VAL A 56 -3.35 -7.33 0.99
CA VAL A 56 -3.69 -8.71 1.38
C VAL A 56 -2.85 -9.66 0.56
N LEU A 57 -2.14 -10.53 1.26
CA LEU A 57 -1.44 -11.67 0.70
C LEU A 57 -2.24 -12.93 0.98
N ARG A 58 -2.27 -13.83 0.00
CA ARG A 58 -2.80 -15.19 0.17
C ARG A 58 -1.79 -16.19 -0.36
N GLU A 59 -1.56 -17.25 0.39
CA GLU A 59 -0.74 -18.37 -0.05
C GLU A 59 -1.58 -19.38 -0.83
N ASP A 60 -1.11 -19.78 -2.01
CA ASP A 60 -1.62 -20.92 -2.76
C ASP A 60 -0.53 -21.97 -3.01
N GLU A 61 -0.85 -23.04 -3.75
CA GLU A 61 0.09 -24.13 -4.06
C GLU A 61 1.38 -23.67 -4.78
N LYS A 62 1.39 -22.45 -5.32
CA LYS A 62 2.53 -21.82 -6.02
C LYS A 62 3.22 -20.74 -5.18
N GLY A 63 2.80 -20.55 -3.92
CA GLY A 63 3.37 -19.61 -2.96
C GLY A 63 2.50 -18.37 -2.70
N LEU A 64 3.13 -17.35 -2.12
CA LEU A 64 2.47 -16.14 -1.65
C LEU A 64 2.13 -15.18 -2.80
N LYS A 65 0.87 -14.73 -2.88
CA LYS A 65 0.37 -13.82 -3.92
C LYS A 65 -0.38 -12.64 -3.35
N TYR A 66 -0.23 -11.47 -3.99
CA TYR A 66 -1.09 -10.33 -3.75
C TYR A 66 -2.49 -10.59 -4.29
N THR A 67 -3.49 -10.50 -3.41
CA THR A 67 -4.90 -10.64 -3.79
C THR A 67 -5.67 -9.32 -3.71
N PHE A 68 -5.18 -8.36 -2.93
CA PHE A 68 -5.79 -7.04 -2.80
C PHE A 68 -4.77 -5.96 -2.45
N TYR A 69 -4.95 -4.76 -3.00
CA TYR A 69 -4.14 -3.59 -2.71
C TYR A 69 -4.96 -2.31 -2.87
N GLN A 70 -5.07 -1.51 -1.80
CA GLN A 70 -5.81 -0.25 -1.79
C GLN A 70 -4.99 0.87 -1.18
N VAL A 71 -4.77 1.95 -1.94
CA VAL A 71 -4.01 3.13 -1.50
C VAL A 71 -4.98 4.22 -1.05
N TYR A 72 -4.66 4.82 0.09
CA TYR A 72 -5.31 5.99 0.67
C TYR A 72 -4.37 7.18 0.54
N PHE A 73 -4.83 8.23 -0.15
CA PHE A 73 -4.17 9.53 -0.14
C PHE A 73 -4.90 10.42 0.85
N ASN A 74 -4.16 11.01 1.79
CA ASN A 74 -4.72 12.09 2.59
C ASN A 74 -4.70 13.35 1.73
N ASN A 75 -5.89 13.89 1.43
CA ASN A 75 -6.06 15.08 0.59
C ASN A 75 -5.82 16.36 1.38
#